data_AF-A0A0D2CZT2-F1
#
_entry.id   AF-A0A0D2CZT2-F1
#
_cell.length_a   1.000
_cell.length_b   1.000
_cell.length_c   1.000
_cell.angle_alpha   90.00
_cell.angle_beta   90.00
_cell.angle_gamma   90.00
#
_symmetry.space_group_name_H-M   'P 1'
#
loop_
_entity.id
_entity.type
_entity.pdbx_description
1 polymer ?
#
loop_
_entity_poly.entity_id
_entity_poly.type
_entity_poly.pdbx_seq_one_letter_code
_entity_poly.pdbx_strand_id
1 'polypeptide(L)'
;MLGCWPVRPWDLFRSFTLTFLLYVGPLFEKIFVEGEFDDLRHRGVAAISESLSSWQGYRNYVAGPITEEVVFRSVLIPIHLLAKISPGKIVFLTPLYFGIAHIHHFYEFHLTHPHVSLVPVFLRSLLQFTYTTLFGWFAAFIYIRTSSLYACIIIHSFCNWVGLPRFWGRVRRPEYYPISPVVIRGKDDTDLVQASTEGKTLRLRWTVAYYLLLAAGAYGFYRGLWPLTASEAALAEFARDKRR
;
A
#
# COMPACT_ATOMS: atom_id res chain seq x y z
N MET A 1 -23.22 8.81 3.88
CA MET A 1 -22.12 9.61 3.29
C MET A 1 -21.22 8.67 2.51
N LEU A 2 -21.33 8.66 1.19
CA LEU A 2 -20.56 7.77 0.31
C LEU A 2 -19.12 8.26 0.08
N GLY A 3 -18.79 9.45 0.60
CA GLY A 3 -17.47 10.06 0.46
C GLY A 3 -17.12 10.55 -0.95
N CYS A 4 -18.08 10.51 -1.89
CA CYS A 4 -17.93 11.04 -3.25
C CYS A 4 -18.16 12.56 -3.32
N TRP A 5 -18.87 13.15 -2.34
CA TRP A 5 -19.20 14.57 -2.32
C TRP A 5 -19.35 15.11 -0.89
N PRO A 6 -18.90 16.34 -0.59
CA PRO A 6 -18.13 17.24 -1.47
C PRO A 6 -16.67 16.80 -1.60
N VAL A 7 -16.07 17.06 -2.77
CA VAL A 7 -14.63 16.84 -2.96
C VAL A 7 -13.86 17.97 -2.30
N ARG A 8 -12.99 17.64 -1.35
CA ARG A 8 -12.06 18.57 -0.69
C ARG A 8 -10.62 18.26 -1.13
N PRO A 9 -10.07 18.97 -2.14
CA PRO A 9 -8.73 18.71 -2.66
C PRO A 9 -7.64 18.81 -1.60
N TRP A 10 -7.85 19.66 -0.59
CA TRP A 10 -6.89 19.86 0.49
C TRP A 10 -6.77 18.64 1.42
N ASP A 11 -7.87 17.97 1.73
CA ASP A 11 -7.86 16.74 2.53
C ASP A 11 -7.20 15.59 1.77
N LEU A 12 -7.44 15.52 0.47
CA LEU A 12 -6.77 14.60 -0.44
C LEU A 12 -5.26 14.84 -0.42
N PHE A 13 -4.83 16.09 -0.63
CA PHE A 13 -3.41 16.44 -0.64
C PHE A 13 -2.71 16.12 0.69
N ARG A 14 -3.33 16.47 1.83
CA ARG A 14 -2.75 16.18 3.16
C ARG A 14 -2.69 14.69 3.47
N SER A 15 -3.75 13.95 3.14
CA SER A 15 -3.79 12.49 3.33
C SER A 15 -2.76 11.79 2.44
N PHE A 16 -2.63 12.22 1.19
CA PHE A 16 -1.61 11.71 0.29
C PHE A 16 -0.20 12.07 0.78
N THR A 17 0.02 13.30 1.27
CA THR A 17 1.31 13.71 1.86
C THR A 17 1.67 12.83 3.04
N LEU A 18 0.71 12.49 3.89
CA LEU A 18 0.92 11.58 5.00
C LEU A 18 1.39 10.20 4.52
N THR A 19 0.74 9.63 3.51
CA THR A 19 1.17 8.36 2.90
C THR A 19 2.55 8.50 2.25
N PHE A 20 2.79 9.58 1.52
CA PHE A 20 4.07 9.85 0.89
C PHE A 20 5.21 9.84 1.91
N LEU A 21 5.03 10.49 3.08
CA LEU A 21 6.00 10.48 4.18
C LEU A 21 6.34 9.05 4.63
N LEU A 22 5.34 8.19 4.78
CA LEU A 22 5.54 6.78 5.16
C LEU A 22 6.38 6.01 4.13
N TYR A 23 6.24 6.35 2.85
CA TYR A 23 6.88 5.65 1.73
C TYR A 23 8.13 6.36 1.17
N VAL A 24 8.67 7.40 1.82
CA VAL A 24 9.87 8.11 1.34
C VAL A 24 11.07 7.18 1.13
N GLY A 25 11.30 6.23 2.04
CA GLY A 25 12.36 5.22 1.89
C GLY A 25 12.17 4.34 0.64
N PRO A 26 11.05 3.61 0.52
CA PRO A 26 10.72 2.81 -0.67
C PRO A 26 10.76 3.60 -1.98
N LEU A 27 10.25 4.84 -1.98
CA LEU A 27 10.31 5.73 -3.13
C LEU A 27 11.75 6.05 -3.51
N PHE A 28 12.60 6.34 -2.53
CA PHE A 28 14.01 6.60 -2.78
C PHE A 28 14.70 5.40 -3.44
N GLU A 29 14.41 4.20 -2.98
CA GLU A 29 14.91 2.98 -3.60
C GLU A 29 14.42 2.82 -5.05
N LYS A 30 13.12 2.96 -5.27
CA LYS A 30 12.50 2.80 -6.60
C LYS A 30 13.02 3.82 -7.62
N ILE A 31 13.14 5.08 -7.20
CA ILE A 31 13.55 6.21 -8.04
C ILE A 31 15.06 6.18 -8.32
N PHE A 32 15.89 6.09 -7.27
CA PHE A 32 17.33 6.30 -7.40
C PHE A 32 18.12 5.01 -7.58
N VAL A 33 17.60 3.89 -7.07
CA VAL A 33 18.32 2.61 -7.14
C VAL A 33 17.81 1.81 -8.31
N GLU A 34 16.52 1.54 -8.42
CA GLU A 34 15.95 0.71 -9.49
C GLU A 34 15.96 1.41 -10.86
N GLY A 35 16.06 2.74 -10.89
CA GLY A 35 16.18 3.51 -12.13
C GLY A 35 14.85 3.74 -12.86
N GLU A 36 13.71 3.47 -12.21
CA GLU A 36 12.38 3.77 -12.77
C GLU A 36 12.24 5.26 -13.13
N PHE A 37 12.95 6.15 -12.44
CA PHE A 37 12.94 7.57 -12.75
C PHE A 37 13.64 7.89 -14.06
N ASP A 38 14.68 7.15 -14.44
CA ASP A 38 15.31 7.33 -15.75
C ASP A 38 14.35 6.86 -16.86
N ASP A 39 13.64 5.75 -16.66
CA ASP A 39 12.62 5.28 -17.63
C ASP A 39 11.44 6.27 -17.74
N LEU A 40 10.94 6.78 -16.61
CA LEU A 40 9.90 7.81 -16.60
C LEU A 40 10.38 9.15 -17.19
N ARG A 41 11.64 9.54 -16.96
CA ARG A 41 12.22 10.77 -17.51
C ARG A 41 12.47 10.67 -19.00
N HIS A 42 12.83 9.49 -19.50
CA HIS A 42 13.11 9.25 -20.91
C HIS A 42 11.86 8.94 -21.73
N ARG A 43 10.89 8.20 -21.17
CA ARG A 43 9.69 7.74 -21.86
C ARG A 43 8.42 8.47 -21.44
N GLY A 44 8.48 9.27 -20.36
CA GLY A 44 7.41 10.16 -19.93
C GLY A 44 6.09 9.42 -19.65
N VAL A 45 4.98 10.07 -20.03
CA VAL A 45 3.62 9.55 -19.89
C VAL A 45 3.42 8.22 -20.63
N ALA A 46 4.26 7.90 -21.65
CA ALA A 46 4.14 6.67 -22.41
C ALA A 46 4.48 5.43 -21.58
N ALA A 47 5.43 5.50 -20.64
CA ALA A 47 5.73 4.38 -19.74
C ALA A 47 4.57 4.07 -18.79
N ILE A 48 3.92 5.12 -18.26
CA ILE A 48 2.72 5.00 -17.42
C ILE A 48 1.55 4.45 -18.27
N SER A 49 1.37 4.98 -19.48
CA SER A 49 0.34 4.54 -20.41
C SER A 49 0.50 3.07 -20.79
N GLU A 50 1.71 2.59 -21.04
CA GLU A 50 1.97 1.21 -21.41
C GLU A 50 1.69 0.26 -20.24
N SER A 51 2.15 0.61 -19.03
CA SER A 51 1.83 -0.14 -17.81
C SER A 51 0.32 -0.24 -17.57
N LEU A 52 -0.42 0.87 -17.74
CA LEU A 52 -1.88 0.93 -17.59
C LEU A 52 -2.64 0.31 -18.77
N SER A 53 -2.04 0.24 -19.95
CA SER A 53 -2.66 -0.38 -21.13
C SER A 53 -2.76 -1.90 -20.99
N SER A 54 -1.89 -2.49 -20.17
CA SER A 54 -2.01 -3.90 -19.82
C SER A 54 -3.24 -4.10 -18.94
N TRP A 55 -4.01 -5.17 -19.22
CA TRP A 55 -5.16 -5.54 -18.40
C TRP A 55 -4.79 -5.70 -16.92
N GLN A 56 -3.60 -6.25 -16.65
CA GLN A 56 -3.09 -6.45 -15.30
C GLN A 56 -2.75 -5.14 -14.61
N GLY A 57 -2.11 -4.18 -15.29
CA GLY A 57 -1.82 -2.86 -14.75
C GLY A 57 -3.09 -2.04 -14.49
N TYR A 58 -4.03 -2.01 -15.44
CA TYR A 58 -5.33 -1.36 -15.23
C TYR A 58 -6.07 -1.97 -14.02
N ARG A 59 -6.10 -3.30 -13.92
CA ARG A 59 -6.72 -3.99 -12.78
C ARG A 59 -6.04 -3.60 -11.46
N ASN A 60 -4.71 -3.60 -11.41
CA ASN A 60 -3.96 -3.42 -10.17
C ASN A 60 -3.92 -1.96 -9.67
N TYR A 61 -3.91 -0.99 -10.59
CA TYR A 61 -3.73 0.42 -10.25
C TYR A 61 -5.00 1.25 -10.35
N VAL A 62 -6.05 0.76 -11.02
CA VAL A 62 -7.30 1.50 -11.23
C VAL A 62 -8.50 0.70 -10.75
N ALA A 63 -8.84 -0.40 -11.44
CA ALA A 63 -10.11 -1.09 -11.19
C ALA A 63 -10.19 -1.69 -9.77
N GLY A 64 -9.14 -2.38 -9.32
CA GLY A 64 -9.06 -2.96 -7.97
C GLY A 64 -9.17 -1.89 -6.87
N PRO A 65 -8.28 -0.88 -6.84
CA PRO A 65 -8.37 0.21 -5.87
C PRO A 65 -9.74 0.88 -5.81
N ILE A 66 -10.37 1.16 -6.97
CA ILE A 66 -11.71 1.78 -6.99
C ILE A 66 -12.75 0.86 -6.37
N THR A 67 -12.84 -0.40 -6.82
CA THR A 67 -13.90 -1.30 -6.37
C THR A 67 -13.73 -1.67 -4.90
N GLU A 68 -12.50 -1.93 -4.45
CA GLU A 68 -12.19 -2.27 -3.07
C GLU A 68 -12.51 -1.09 -2.14
N GLU A 69 -12.05 0.13 -2.45
CA GLU A 69 -12.35 1.27 -1.58
C GLU A 69 -13.84 1.63 -1.56
N VAL A 70 -14.56 1.53 -2.68
CA VAL A 70 -16.02 1.72 -2.69
C VAL A 70 -16.73 0.73 -1.75
N VAL A 71 -16.42 -0.57 -1.86
CA VAL A 71 -17.07 -1.60 -1.04
C VAL A 71 -16.70 -1.44 0.43
N PHE A 72 -15.41 -1.34 0.75
CA PHE A 72 -14.98 -1.37 2.15
C PHE A 72 -15.10 -0.02 2.86
N ARG A 73 -15.13 1.12 2.14
CA ARG A 73 -15.19 2.45 2.77
C ARG A 73 -16.54 3.09 2.55
N SER A 74 -17.00 3.20 1.31
CA SER A 74 -18.26 3.89 1.04
C SER A 74 -19.51 3.09 1.42
N VAL A 75 -19.41 1.76 1.52
CA VAL A 75 -20.54 0.90 1.94
C VAL A 75 -20.35 0.40 3.38
N LEU A 76 -19.27 -0.32 3.65
CA LEU A 76 -19.12 -1.03 4.91
C LEU A 76 -18.98 -0.10 6.12
N ILE A 77 -18.18 0.97 6.03
CA ILE A 77 -17.99 1.92 7.15
C ILE A 77 -19.29 2.66 7.51
N PRO A 78 -20.04 3.27 6.56
CA PRO A 78 -21.32 3.90 6.86
C PRO A 78 -22.34 2.97 7.50
N ILE A 79 -22.43 1.70 7.09
CA ILE A 79 -23.31 0.72 7.74
C ILE A 79 -22.94 0.54 9.22
N HIS A 80 -21.66 0.43 9.54
CA HIS A 80 -21.20 0.30 10.93
C HIS A 80 -21.43 1.58 11.74
N LEU A 81 -21.28 2.76 11.12
CA LEU A 81 -21.61 4.04 11.74
C LEU A 81 -23.12 4.15 12.05
N LEU A 82 -23.98 3.72 11.11
CA LEU A 82 -25.43 3.66 11.33
C LEU A 82 -25.81 2.66 12.43
N ALA A 83 -25.07 1.58 12.58
CA ALA A 83 -25.18 0.63 13.69
C ALA A 83 -24.61 1.18 15.03
N LYS A 84 -24.20 2.45 15.09
CA LYS A 84 -23.68 3.14 16.28
C LYS A 84 -22.42 2.48 16.87
N ILE A 85 -21.62 1.81 16.03
CA ILE A 85 -20.33 1.25 16.44
C ILE A 85 -19.32 2.41 16.55
N SER A 86 -18.47 2.38 17.60
CA SER A 86 -17.51 3.46 17.82
C SER A 86 -16.47 3.54 16.69
N PRO A 87 -16.00 4.74 16.29
CA PRO A 87 -15.08 4.91 15.18
C PRO A 87 -13.79 4.09 15.31
N GLY A 88 -13.24 3.99 16.53
CA GLY A 88 -12.08 3.14 16.81
C GLY A 88 -12.34 1.67 16.49
N LYS A 89 -13.49 1.13 16.91
CA LYS A 89 -13.86 -0.26 16.58
C LYS A 89 -14.04 -0.45 15.08
N ILE A 90 -14.64 0.52 14.38
CA ILE A 90 -14.80 0.46 12.93
C ILE A 90 -13.45 0.38 12.23
N VAL A 91 -12.49 1.25 12.59
CA VAL A 91 -11.14 1.26 12.03
C VAL A 91 -10.47 -0.10 12.16
N PHE A 92 -10.58 -0.77 13.30
CA PHE A 92 -9.91 -2.05 13.52
C PHE A 92 -10.70 -3.26 12.97
N LEU A 93 -12.03 -3.20 12.93
CA LEU A 93 -12.88 -4.32 12.54
C LEU A 93 -13.07 -4.44 11.04
N THR A 94 -13.46 -3.35 10.35
CA THR A 94 -13.84 -3.45 8.94
C THR A 94 -12.71 -3.92 8.02
N PRO A 95 -11.43 -3.58 8.28
CA PRO A 95 -10.32 -4.08 7.48
C PRO A 95 -9.96 -5.54 7.71
N LEU A 96 -10.43 -6.17 8.80
CA LEU A 96 -10.26 -7.61 8.98
C LEU A 96 -11.07 -8.39 7.94
N TYR A 97 -12.27 -7.93 7.59
CA TYR A 97 -13.04 -8.55 6.49
C TYR A 97 -12.30 -8.44 5.16
N PHE A 98 -11.64 -7.31 4.91
CA PHE A 98 -10.80 -7.10 3.74
C PHE A 98 -9.57 -8.03 3.73
N GLY A 99 -8.88 -8.18 4.87
CA GLY A 99 -7.76 -9.11 5.01
C GLY A 99 -8.20 -10.57 4.82
N ILE A 100 -9.30 -11.00 5.48
CA ILE A 100 -9.84 -12.36 5.37
C ILE A 100 -10.23 -12.66 3.92
N ALA A 101 -10.79 -11.68 3.22
CA ALA A 101 -11.11 -11.81 1.80
C ALA A 101 -9.88 -12.08 0.93
N HIS A 102 -8.65 -12.00 1.42
CA HIS A 102 -7.44 -12.41 0.69
C HIS A 102 -6.94 -13.81 1.06
N ILE A 103 -7.41 -14.39 2.17
CA ILE A 103 -7.08 -15.78 2.56
C ILE A 103 -7.61 -16.78 1.51
N HIS A 104 -8.63 -16.41 0.72
CA HIS A 104 -9.10 -17.26 -0.38
C HIS A 104 -7.99 -17.57 -1.41
N HIS A 105 -7.01 -16.69 -1.60
CA HIS A 105 -5.88 -16.95 -2.50
C HIS A 105 -5.00 -18.09 -2.00
N PHE A 106 -4.80 -18.20 -0.68
CA PHE A 106 -4.12 -19.36 -0.08
C PHE A 106 -4.88 -20.64 -0.36
N TYR A 107 -6.20 -20.61 -0.14
CA TYR A 107 -7.06 -21.76 -0.36
C TYR A 107 -7.06 -22.20 -1.83
N GLU A 108 -7.23 -21.27 -2.77
CA GLU A 108 -7.21 -21.54 -4.21
C GLU A 108 -5.84 -22.06 -4.66
N PHE A 109 -4.75 -21.47 -4.19
CA PHE A 109 -3.40 -21.91 -4.53
C PHE A 109 -3.14 -23.33 -4.03
N HIS A 110 -3.54 -23.64 -2.79
CA HIS A 110 -3.35 -24.97 -2.23
C HIS A 110 -4.13 -26.05 -3.01
N LEU A 111 -5.38 -25.76 -3.40
CA LEU A 111 -6.19 -26.67 -4.20
C LEU A 111 -5.61 -26.92 -5.59
N THR A 112 -5.04 -25.89 -6.22
CA THR A 112 -4.49 -25.98 -7.58
C THR A 112 -3.07 -26.56 -7.61
N HIS A 113 -2.35 -26.51 -6.48
CA HIS A 113 -0.96 -26.96 -6.37
C HIS A 113 -0.75 -27.86 -5.13
N PRO A 114 -1.35 -29.06 -5.08
CA PRO A 114 -1.33 -29.92 -3.89
C PRO A 114 0.08 -30.44 -3.53
N HIS A 115 1.04 -30.38 -4.47
CA HIS A 115 2.41 -30.88 -4.28
C HIS A 115 3.40 -29.80 -3.80
N VAL A 116 2.98 -28.53 -3.70
CA VAL A 116 3.84 -27.45 -3.22
C VAL A 116 3.87 -27.44 -1.69
N SER A 117 5.05 -27.20 -1.12
CA SER A 117 5.20 -27.07 0.33
C SER A 117 4.26 -25.98 0.88
N LEU A 118 3.49 -26.32 1.91
CA LEU A 118 2.49 -25.43 2.50
C LEU A 118 3.11 -24.21 3.20
N VAL A 119 4.33 -24.36 3.72
CA VAL A 119 5.00 -23.33 4.53
C VAL A 119 5.20 -22.01 3.76
N PRO A 120 5.81 -21.98 2.55
CA PRO A 120 5.99 -20.73 1.81
C PRO A 120 4.65 -20.12 1.37
N VAL A 121 3.67 -20.94 0.98
CA VAL A 121 2.34 -20.47 0.56
C VAL A 121 1.61 -19.82 1.74
N PHE A 122 1.67 -20.46 2.92
CA PHE A 122 1.11 -19.94 4.15
C PHE A 122 1.78 -18.63 4.58
N LEU A 123 3.12 -18.58 4.55
CA LEU A 123 3.86 -17.37 4.92
C LEU A 123 3.53 -16.21 3.98
N ARG A 124 3.42 -16.46 2.66
CA ARG A 124 2.97 -15.46 1.69
C ARG A 124 1.57 -14.95 2.02
N SER A 125 0.63 -15.85 2.27
CA SER A 125 -0.74 -15.46 2.63
C SER A 125 -0.81 -14.69 3.94
N LEU A 126 0.01 -15.04 4.94
CA LEU A 126 0.06 -14.37 6.22
C LEU A 126 0.63 -12.95 6.07
N LEU A 127 1.68 -12.78 5.26
CA LEU A 127 2.24 -11.47 4.93
C LEU A 127 1.21 -10.61 4.18
N GLN A 128 0.55 -11.17 3.17
CA GLN A 128 -0.50 -10.49 2.41
C GLN A 128 -1.67 -10.09 3.31
N PHE A 129 -2.17 -10.99 4.15
CA PHE A 129 -3.23 -10.72 5.13
C PHE A 129 -2.83 -9.59 6.08
N THR A 130 -1.61 -9.65 6.63
CA THR A 130 -1.11 -8.65 7.57
C THR A 130 -1.01 -7.29 6.91
N TYR A 131 -0.40 -7.22 5.72
CA TYR A 131 -0.21 -5.98 4.99
C TYR A 131 -1.55 -5.35 4.59
N THR A 132 -2.46 -6.14 3.99
CA THR A 132 -3.78 -5.65 3.57
C THR A 132 -4.62 -5.20 4.75
N THR A 133 -4.53 -5.88 5.91
CA THR A 133 -5.19 -5.46 7.16
C THR A 133 -4.64 -4.13 7.66
N LEU A 134 -3.31 -3.97 7.75
CA LEU A 134 -2.67 -2.72 8.19
C LEU A 134 -3.00 -1.54 7.26
N PHE A 135 -2.93 -1.78 5.95
CA PHE A 135 -3.36 -0.80 4.95
C PHE A 135 -4.82 -0.41 5.14
N GLY A 136 -5.70 -1.39 5.31
CA GLY A 136 -7.11 -1.13 5.49
C GLY A 136 -7.41 -0.38 6.80
N TRP A 137 -6.68 -0.63 7.90
CA TRP A 137 -6.79 0.19 9.13
C TRP A 137 -6.45 1.65 8.83
N PHE A 138 -5.36 1.88 8.11
CA PHE A 138 -4.96 3.23 7.71
C PHE A 138 -6.00 3.89 6.79
N ALA A 139 -6.47 3.20 5.75
CA ALA A 139 -7.48 3.74 4.82
C ALA A 139 -8.83 4.00 5.52
N ALA A 140 -9.27 3.12 6.43
CA ALA A 140 -10.47 3.33 7.23
C ALA A 140 -10.33 4.54 8.17
N PHE A 141 -9.15 4.71 8.77
CA PHE A 141 -8.85 5.89 9.58
C PHE A 141 -8.93 7.18 8.76
N ILE A 142 -8.28 7.24 7.60
CA ILE A 142 -8.36 8.39 6.67
C ILE A 142 -9.82 8.66 6.28
N TYR A 143 -10.56 7.63 5.90
CA TYR A 143 -11.94 7.78 5.45
C TYR A 143 -12.86 8.33 6.54
N ILE A 144 -12.77 7.82 7.78
CA ILE A 144 -13.55 8.36 8.89
C ILE A 144 -13.17 9.81 9.18
N ARG A 145 -11.89 10.16 9.07
CA ARG A 145 -11.38 11.49 9.38
C ARG A 145 -11.67 12.54 8.31
N THR A 146 -11.80 12.15 7.05
CA THR A 146 -11.90 13.07 5.90
C THR A 146 -13.15 12.91 5.06
N SER A 147 -13.88 11.79 5.21
CA SER A 147 -14.98 11.40 4.32
C SER A 147 -14.60 11.44 2.83
N SER A 148 -13.33 11.21 2.48
CA SER A 148 -12.86 11.32 1.10
C SER A 148 -12.58 9.95 0.50
N LEU A 149 -13.49 9.46 -0.36
CA LEU A 149 -13.28 8.21 -1.10
C LEU A 149 -12.09 8.35 -2.06
N TYR A 150 -11.98 9.50 -2.73
CA TYR A 150 -10.89 9.76 -3.69
C TYR A 150 -9.51 9.72 -3.03
N ALA A 151 -9.38 10.23 -1.80
CA ALA A 151 -8.12 10.13 -1.06
C ALA A 151 -7.73 8.66 -0.84
N CYS A 152 -8.68 7.82 -0.41
CA CYS A 152 -8.42 6.40 -0.20
C CYS A 152 -8.04 5.67 -1.50
N ILE A 153 -8.72 5.94 -2.61
CA ILE A 153 -8.42 5.33 -3.92
C ILE A 153 -7.00 5.69 -4.37
N ILE A 154 -6.62 6.97 -4.31
CA ILE A 154 -5.30 7.43 -4.74
C ILE A 154 -4.21 6.84 -3.85
N ILE A 155 -4.42 6.84 -2.53
CA ILE A 155 -3.50 6.22 -1.56
C ILE A 155 -3.35 4.73 -1.85
N HIS A 156 -4.45 4.02 -2.13
CA HIS A 156 -4.42 2.60 -2.47
C HIS A 156 -3.61 2.36 -3.75
N SER A 157 -3.93 3.05 -4.84
CA SER A 157 -3.19 2.93 -6.10
C SER A 157 -1.71 3.23 -5.92
N PHE A 158 -1.37 4.24 -5.11
CA PHE A 158 0.01 4.58 -4.77
C PHE A 158 0.70 3.46 -4.00
N CYS A 159 0.08 2.90 -2.96
CA CYS A 159 0.63 1.78 -2.20
C CYS A 159 0.82 0.53 -3.08
N ASN A 160 -0.09 0.28 -4.03
CA ASN A 160 0.07 -0.81 -5.00
C ASN A 160 1.26 -0.57 -5.95
N TRP A 161 1.53 0.69 -6.32
CA TRP A 161 2.65 1.03 -7.21
C TRP A 161 4.00 1.00 -6.50
N VAL A 162 4.09 1.49 -5.26
CA VAL A 162 5.35 1.49 -4.51
C VAL A 162 5.68 0.10 -3.97
N GLY A 163 4.68 -0.67 -3.55
CA GLY A 163 4.87 -2.00 -2.96
C GLY A 163 5.40 -1.95 -1.52
N LEU A 164 5.82 -3.09 -1.00
CA LEU A 164 6.25 -3.21 0.40
C LEU A 164 7.64 -2.59 0.63
N PRO A 165 7.85 -1.86 1.74
CA PRO A 165 9.19 -1.46 2.17
C PRO A 165 10.06 -2.69 2.47
N ARG A 166 11.34 -2.60 2.10
CA ARG A 166 12.36 -3.58 2.48
C ARG A 166 12.81 -3.32 3.90
N PHE A 167 12.33 -4.15 4.82
CA PHE A 167 12.72 -4.07 6.23
C PHE A 167 14.10 -4.68 6.52
N TRP A 168 14.66 -5.47 5.59
CA TRP A 168 15.94 -6.12 5.76
C TRP A 168 16.68 -6.28 4.44
N GLY A 169 18.02 -6.37 4.51
CA GLY A 169 18.88 -6.57 3.35
C GLY A 169 19.52 -5.27 2.84
N ARG A 170 20.31 -5.39 1.77
CA ARG A 170 20.95 -4.24 1.13
C ARG A 170 20.15 -3.85 -0.10
N VAL A 171 19.96 -2.56 -0.28
CA VAL A 171 19.35 -1.97 -1.46
C VAL A 171 20.26 -2.24 -2.67
N ARG A 172 19.73 -2.89 -3.71
CA ARG A 172 20.45 -3.30 -4.93
C ARG A 172 19.59 -3.04 -6.16
N ARG A 173 20.22 -2.71 -7.28
CA ARG A 173 19.57 -2.76 -8.61
C ARG A 173 19.16 -4.21 -8.91
N PRO A 174 17.97 -4.46 -9.47
CA PRO A 174 17.65 -5.76 -10.05
C PRO A 174 18.64 -6.04 -11.19
N GLU A 175 19.42 -7.12 -11.09
CA GLU A 175 20.13 -7.67 -12.24
C GLU A 175 19.11 -8.43 -13.08
N TYR A 176 18.88 -7.97 -14.32
CA TYR A 176 17.94 -8.58 -15.26
C TYR A 176 18.45 -9.96 -15.68
N TYR A 177 17.79 -11.02 -15.20
CA TYR A 177 17.96 -12.37 -15.74
C TYR A 177 16.76 -12.74 -16.61
N PRO A 178 16.97 -13.41 -17.76
CA PRO A 178 15.87 -13.89 -18.59
C PRO A 178 15.03 -14.93 -17.84
N ILE A 179 13.72 -14.75 -17.92
CA ILE A 179 12.66 -15.49 -17.21
C ILE A 179 12.71 -16.98 -17.55
N SER A 180 12.76 -17.84 -16.52
CA SER A 180 12.51 -19.29 -16.63
C SER A 180 11.00 -19.54 -16.76
N PRO A 181 10.51 -20.52 -17.56
CA PRO A 181 9.15 -20.54 -18.11
C PRO A 181 8.06 -21.05 -17.15
N VAL A 182 8.13 -20.76 -15.86
CA VAL A 182 7.07 -21.12 -14.91
C VAL A 182 6.26 -19.88 -14.55
N VAL A 183 5.45 -19.45 -15.53
CA VAL A 183 4.40 -18.45 -15.33
C VAL A 183 3.21 -19.12 -14.65
N ILE A 184 2.98 -18.84 -13.37
CA ILE A 184 1.67 -19.04 -12.73
C ILE A 184 1.27 -17.77 -11.97
N ARG A 185 0.55 -16.91 -12.71
CA ARG A 185 -0.68 -16.21 -12.34
C ARG A 185 -0.91 -15.95 -10.84
N GLY A 186 -0.53 -14.76 -10.38
CA GLY A 186 -0.94 -14.20 -9.09
C GLY A 186 -0.16 -12.92 -8.81
N LYS A 187 -0.87 -11.85 -8.42
CA LYS A 187 -0.29 -10.58 -7.94
C LYS A 187 0.86 -10.88 -6.96
N ASP A 188 1.99 -10.20 -7.15
CA ASP A 188 3.24 -10.20 -6.36
C ASP A 188 4.41 -10.95 -7.02
N ASP A 189 5.37 -10.16 -7.53
CA ASP A 189 6.76 -10.57 -7.74
C ASP A 189 7.61 -9.79 -6.74
N THR A 190 8.18 -10.50 -5.75
CA THR A 190 9.28 -9.98 -4.93
C THR A 190 10.34 -11.07 -4.88
N ASP A 191 11.14 -11.13 -5.93
CA ASP A 191 12.15 -12.17 -6.08
C ASP A 191 13.39 -11.87 -5.22
N LEU A 192 13.65 -12.82 -4.33
CA LEU A 192 14.89 -12.97 -3.57
C LEU A 192 15.98 -13.49 -4.51
N VAL A 193 16.99 -12.68 -4.83
CA VAL A 193 18.22 -13.18 -5.48
C VAL A 193 19.48 -12.60 -4.82
N GLN A 194 20.41 -13.51 -4.52
CA GLN A 194 21.65 -13.32 -3.78
C GLN A 194 22.88 -13.50 -4.71
N ALA A 195 23.99 -12.85 -4.33
CA ALA A 195 25.37 -12.90 -4.86
C ALA A 195 25.65 -12.11 -6.18
N SER A 196 26.79 -11.45 -6.46
CA SER A 196 28.06 -11.23 -5.74
C SER A 196 28.83 -9.96 -6.24
N THR A 197 29.59 -9.32 -5.33
CA THR A 197 30.96 -8.73 -5.43
C THR A 197 31.47 -7.92 -6.64
N GLU A 198 31.02 -6.68 -6.84
CA GLU A 198 31.86 -5.52 -7.27
C GLU A 198 31.09 -4.20 -7.11
N GLY A 199 31.60 -3.21 -6.36
CA GLY A 199 30.90 -1.92 -6.08
C GLY A 199 30.42 -1.67 -4.64
N LYS A 200 31.15 -2.19 -3.64
CA LYS A 200 30.72 -2.26 -2.22
C LYS A 200 30.47 -0.90 -1.52
N THR A 201 31.18 0.17 -1.85
CA THR A 201 31.14 1.45 -1.09
C THR A 201 29.99 2.37 -1.46
N LEU A 202 29.71 2.55 -2.76
CA LEU A 202 28.54 3.31 -3.21
C LEU A 202 27.23 2.65 -2.73
N ARG A 203 27.12 1.33 -2.87
CA ARG A 203 25.92 0.56 -2.48
C ARG A 203 25.61 0.63 -0.97
N LEU A 204 26.62 0.75 -0.11
CA LEU A 204 26.42 0.90 1.33
C LEU A 204 25.80 2.26 1.69
N ARG A 205 26.26 3.35 1.06
CA ARG A 205 25.72 4.70 1.32
C ARG A 205 24.24 4.80 0.96
N TRP A 206 23.82 4.22 -0.16
CA TRP A 206 22.40 4.13 -0.56
C TRP A 206 21.56 3.32 0.43
N THR A 207 22.11 2.21 0.93
CA THR A 207 21.43 1.40 1.95
C THR A 207 21.25 2.17 3.26
N VAL A 208 22.29 2.88 3.72
CA VAL A 208 22.20 3.72 4.93
C VAL A 208 21.19 4.85 4.72
N ALA A 209 21.26 5.56 3.58
CA ALA A 209 20.31 6.61 3.25
C ALA A 209 18.86 6.09 3.21
N TYR A 210 18.62 4.93 2.61
CA TYR A 210 17.32 4.28 2.59
C TYR A 210 16.75 4.05 4.00
N TYR A 211 17.53 3.45 4.90
CA TYR A 211 17.06 3.18 6.27
C TYR A 211 16.87 4.45 7.10
N LEU A 212 17.70 5.48 6.89
CA LEU A 212 17.49 6.79 7.50
C LEU A 212 16.19 7.45 7.02
N LEU A 213 15.91 7.38 5.72
CA LEU A 213 14.68 7.89 5.12
C LEU A 213 13.45 7.09 5.57
N LEU A 214 13.58 5.77 5.73
CA LEU A 214 12.51 4.92 6.26
C LEU A 214 12.16 5.32 7.70
N ALA A 215 13.17 5.51 8.57
CA ALA A 215 12.96 5.94 9.95
C ALA A 215 12.40 7.38 10.04
N ALA A 216 12.96 8.31 9.26
CA ALA A 216 12.50 9.69 9.22
C ALA A 216 11.07 9.79 8.66
N GLY A 217 10.76 9.01 7.64
CA GLY A 217 9.43 8.91 7.04
C GLY A 217 8.39 8.35 8.02
N ALA A 218 8.74 7.28 8.74
CA ALA A 218 7.89 6.72 9.81
C ALA A 218 7.66 7.72 10.95
N TYR A 219 8.69 8.46 11.36
CA TYR A 219 8.55 9.53 12.35
C TYR A 219 7.64 10.65 11.86
N GLY A 220 7.84 11.10 10.61
CA GLY A 220 6.99 12.11 9.97
C GLY A 220 5.53 11.66 9.86
N PHE A 221 5.31 10.40 9.48
CA PHE A 221 3.98 9.78 9.46
C PHE A 221 3.34 9.79 10.85
N TYR A 222 4.06 9.34 11.88
CA TYR A 222 3.56 9.32 13.25
C TYR A 222 3.15 10.72 13.74
N ARG A 223 3.99 11.73 13.48
CA ARG A 223 3.72 13.13 13.84
C ARG A 223 2.58 13.73 13.01
N GLY A 224 2.48 13.33 11.75
CA GLY A 224 1.50 13.80 10.77
C GLY A 224 0.12 13.13 10.88
N LEU A 225 0.02 11.97 11.53
CA LEU A 225 -1.14 11.09 11.49
C LEU A 225 -2.45 11.81 11.87
N TRP A 226 -2.43 12.60 12.94
CA TRP A 226 -3.59 13.39 13.38
C TRP A 226 -3.74 14.75 12.70
N PRO A 227 -2.69 15.59 12.58
CA PRO A 227 -2.85 16.92 12.01
C PRO A 227 -3.11 16.90 10.50
N LEU A 228 -2.50 15.99 9.73
CA LEU A 228 -2.70 15.91 8.28
C LEU A 228 -4.05 15.26 7.92
N THR A 229 -4.70 14.59 8.87
CA THR A 229 -6.03 13.98 8.66
C THR A 229 -7.14 14.80 9.29
N ALA A 230 -6.83 15.97 9.87
CA ALA A 230 -7.84 16.87 10.39
C ALA A 230 -8.64 17.50 9.24
N SER A 231 -9.92 17.17 9.18
CA SER A 231 -10.90 17.70 8.24
C SER A 231 -12.21 18.03 8.96
N GLU A 232 -12.88 19.06 8.47
CA GLU A 232 -14.25 19.43 8.86
C GLU A 232 -15.29 18.43 8.37
N ALA A 233 -14.94 17.61 7.37
CA ALA A 233 -15.79 16.58 6.79
C ALA A 233 -15.67 15.22 7.50
N ALA A 234 -15.08 15.17 8.69
CA ALA A 234 -14.96 13.94 9.46
C ALA A 234 -16.34 13.30 9.70
N LEU A 235 -16.47 12.01 9.42
CA LEU A 235 -17.69 11.24 9.61
C LEU A 235 -18.02 11.03 11.08
N ALA A 236 -16.99 10.97 11.93
CA ALA A 236 -17.12 10.82 13.37
C ALA A 236 -15.84 11.26 14.08
N GLU A 237 -16.00 11.72 15.32
CA GLU A 237 -14.88 11.99 16.21
C GLU A 237 -14.43 10.73 16.94
N PHE A 238 -13.12 10.53 17.02
CA PHE A 238 -12.56 9.53 17.92
C PHE A 238 -12.64 10.06 19.35
N ALA A 239 -13.01 9.20 20.30
CA ALA A 239 -13.05 9.60 21.70
C ALA A 239 -11.69 10.18 22.10
N ARG A 240 -11.67 11.45 22.55
CA ARG A 240 -10.48 12.03 23.17
C ARG A 240 -10.20 11.23 24.44
N ASP A 241 -9.05 10.58 24.49
CA ASP A 241 -8.55 10.05 25.75
C ASP A 241 -8.43 11.24 26.71
N LYS A 242 -9.13 11.19 27.85
CA LYS A 242 -9.11 12.24 28.88
C LYS A 242 -7.78 12.20 29.67
N ARG A 243 -6.65 12.06 28.98
CA ARG A 243 -5.31 12.13 29.56
C ARG A 243 -4.55 13.25 28.87
N ARG A 244 -4.82 14.46 29.36
CA ARG A 244 -3.82 15.51 29.44
C ARG A 244 -2.83 15.14 30.53
#